data_AF-A0A2K3LYG3-F1
#
_entry.id   AF-A0A2K3LYG3-F1
#
_cell.length_a   1.000
_cell.length_b   1.000
_cell.length_c   1.000
_cell.angle_alpha   90.00
_cell.angle_beta   90.00
_cell.angle_gamma   90.00
#
_symmetry.space_group_name_H-M   'P 1'
#
loop_
_entity.id
_entity.type
_entity.pdbx_description
1 polymer ?
#
loop_
_entity_poly.entity_id
_entity_poly.type
_entity_poly.pdbx_seq_one_letter_code
_entity_poly.pdbx_strand_id
1 'polypeptide(L)'
;MKQLMLERFLPEDYGQIQYKMYIECVQGKRSVTEYTAEFVRFSERNELSESENQKVARYISGLKGWRRWVCKPFGPLLKRPT
;
A
#
# COMPACT_ATOMS: atom_id res chain seq x y z
N MET A 1 2.44 29.58 -12.20
CA MET A 1 1.41 29.60 -11.14
C MET A 1 1.37 28.31 -10.33
N LYS A 2 1.21 27.12 -10.94
CA LYS A 2 1.16 25.84 -10.18
C LYS A 2 2.39 25.63 -9.28
N GLN A 3 3.60 25.84 -9.78
CA GLN A 3 4.83 25.67 -8.99
C GLN A 3 4.93 26.64 -7.81
N LEU A 4 4.65 27.94 -8.01
CA LEU A 4 4.62 28.94 -6.94
C LEU A 4 3.60 28.61 -5.83
N MET A 5 2.47 28.01 -6.18
CA MET A 5 1.48 27.55 -5.20
C MET A 5 1.97 26.29 -4.47
N LEU A 6 2.63 25.37 -5.16
CA LEU A 6 3.21 24.19 -4.52
C LEU A 6 4.31 24.60 -3.53
N GLU A 7 5.24 25.48 -3.91
CA GLU A 7 6.33 25.96 -3.04
C GLU A 7 5.82 26.72 -1.81
N ARG A 8 4.72 27.45 -1.92
CA ARG A 8 4.20 28.26 -0.81
C ARG A 8 3.30 27.48 0.16
N PHE A 9 2.61 26.45 -0.32
CA PHE A 9 1.57 25.76 0.46
C PHE A 9 1.89 24.31 0.79
N LEU A 10 2.84 23.67 0.08
CA LEU A 10 3.28 22.32 0.42
C LEU A 10 4.62 22.37 1.16
N PRO A 11 4.82 21.48 2.14
CA PRO A 11 6.14 21.23 2.70
C PRO A 11 7.14 20.83 1.60
N GLU A 12 8.40 21.22 1.75
CA GLU A 12 9.48 20.85 0.82
C GLU A 12 9.65 19.32 0.72
N ASP A 13 9.31 18.60 1.78
CA ASP A 13 9.35 17.14 1.89
C ASP A 13 8.01 16.46 1.55
N TYR A 14 7.04 17.16 0.96
CA TYR A 14 5.71 16.62 0.66
C TYR A 14 5.77 15.31 -0.15
N GLY A 15 6.67 15.21 -1.13
CA GLY A 15 6.88 13.97 -1.89
C GLY A 15 7.38 12.81 -1.03
N GLN A 16 8.27 13.09 -0.06
CA GLN A 16 8.78 12.08 0.87
C GLN A 16 7.69 11.63 1.85
N ILE A 17 6.88 12.57 2.34
CA ILE A 17 5.72 12.27 3.20
C ILE A 17 4.74 11.36 2.46
N GLN A 18 4.40 11.70 1.22
CA GLN A 18 3.48 10.90 0.39
C GLN A 18 4.02 9.51 0.10
N TYR A 19 5.33 9.40 -0.17
CA TYR A 19 6.00 8.12 -0.35
C TYR A 19 5.95 7.28 0.94
N LYS A 20 6.24 7.91 2.09
CA LYS A 20 6.21 7.27 3.41
C LYS A 20 4.81 6.74 3.74
N MET A 21 3.78 7.55 3.50
CA MET A 21 2.39 7.13 3.70
C MET A 21 2.00 5.91 2.84
N TYR A 22 2.55 5.81 1.63
CA TYR A 22 2.31 4.67 0.75
C TYR A 22 3.03 3.40 1.23
N ILE A 23 4.33 3.49 1.53
CA ILE A 23 5.13 2.32 1.94
C ILE A 23 4.76 1.79 3.33
N GLU A 24 4.31 2.66 4.24
CA GLU A 24 3.87 2.29 5.61
C GLU A 24 2.38 1.92 5.66
N CYS A 25 1.68 1.89 4.53
CA CYS A 25 0.25 1.56 4.49
C CYS A 25 -0.01 0.10 4.91
N VAL A 26 -0.67 -0.10 6.05
CA VAL A 26 -1.05 -1.41 6.59
C VAL A 26 -2.52 -1.44 7.00
N GLN A 27 -3.19 -2.59 6.87
CA GLN A 27 -4.61 -2.72 7.21
C GLN A 27 -4.88 -2.37 8.68
N GLY A 28 -4.05 -2.84 9.61
CA GLY A 28 -4.19 -2.56 11.04
C GLY A 28 -5.52 -3.04 11.62
N LYS A 29 -6.33 -2.12 12.16
CA LYS A 29 -7.68 -2.39 12.68
C LYS A 29 -8.79 -2.14 11.66
N ARG A 30 -8.46 -1.61 10.48
CA ARG A 30 -9.42 -1.26 9.42
C ARG A 30 -9.97 -2.51 8.75
N SER A 31 -11.16 -2.37 8.17
CA SER A 31 -11.70 -3.34 7.21
C SER A 31 -10.80 -3.42 5.97
N VAL A 32 -10.91 -4.52 5.22
CA VAL A 32 -10.16 -4.67 3.96
C VAL A 32 -10.55 -3.57 2.98
N THR A 33 -11.83 -3.21 2.90
CA THR A 33 -12.33 -2.17 1.99
C THR A 33 -11.76 -0.79 2.30
N GLU A 34 -11.74 -0.38 3.58
CA GLU A 34 -11.10 0.88 4.00
C GLU A 34 -9.61 0.89 3.68
N TYR A 35 -8.93 -0.23 3.91
CA TYR A 35 -7.52 -0.37 3.57
C TYR A 35 -7.27 -0.28 2.06
N THR A 36 -8.09 -0.96 1.24
CA THR A 36 -7.98 -0.91 -0.23
C THR A 36 -8.16 0.51 -0.75
N ALA A 37 -9.16 1.24 -0.26
CA ALA A 37 -9.41 2.63 -0.68
C ALA A 37 -8.21 3.54 -0.35
N GLU A 38 -7.64 3.41 0.84
CA GLU A 38 -6.45 4.16 1.27
C GLU A 38 -5.23 3.81 0.43
N PHE A 39 -4.99 2.51 0.19
CA PHE A 39 -3.87 2.03 -0.61
C PHE A 39 -3.93 2.56 -2.05
N VAL A 40 -5.10 2.48 -2.70
CA VAL A 40 -5.29 3.00 -4.07
C VAL A 40 -5.03 4.50 -4.11
N ARG A 41 -5.61 5.26 -3.18
CA ARG A 41 -5.40 6.72 -3.09
C ARG A 41 -3.93 7.10 -2.95
N PHE A 42 -3.14 6.34 -2.18
CA PHE A 42 -1.70 6.59 -2.06
C PHE A 42 -0.93 6.15 -3.30
N SER A 43 -1.32 5.05 -3.95
CA SER A 43 -0.68 4.55 -5.18
C SER A 43 -0.87 5.48 -6.37
N GLU A 44 -2.02 6.13 -6.50
CA GLU A 44 -2.32 7.05 -7.61
C GLU A 44 -1.63 8.41 -7.44
N ARG A 45 -1.43 8.86 -6.19
CA ARG A 45 -0.77 10.14 -5.89
C ARG A 45 0.75 10.07 -5.96
N ASN A 46 1.30 8.88 -5.81
CA ASN A 46 2.72 8.65 -5.96
C ASN A 46 2.98 8.21 -7.41
N GLU A 47 3.63 9.05 -8.22
CA GLU A 47 4.06 8.70 -9.59
C GLU A 47 5.24 7.70 -9.57
N LEU A 48 5.13 6.64 -8.78
CA LEU A 48 6.12 5.58 -8.69
C LEU A 48 6.01 4.68 -9.92
N SER A 49 7.14 4.44 -10.57
CA SER A 49 7.30 3.46 -11.64
C SER A 49 7.35 2.02 -11.10
N GLU A 50 6.38 1.64 -10.26
CA GLU A 50 6.21 0.26 -9.78
C GLU A 50 5.45 -0.57 -10.81
N SER A 51 5.95 -1.79 -11.06
CA SER A 51 5.20 -2.80 -11.81
C SER A 51 3.98 -3.28 -11.02
N GLU A 52 2.96 -3.78 -11.71
CA GLU A 52 1.76 -4.31 -11.07
C GLU A 52 2.06 -5.42 -10.05
N ASN A 53 3.05 -6.28 -10.32
CA ASN A 53 3.49 -7.31 -9.38
C ASN A 53 4.08 -6.71 -8.09
N GLN A 54 4.81 -5.60 -8.18
CA GLN A 54 5.35 -4.91 -7.00
C GLN A 54 4.24 -4.25 -6.17
N LYS A 55 3.26 -3.60 -6.84
CA LYS A 55 2.08 -3.04 -6.17
C LYS A 55 1.25 -4.11 -5.47
N VAL A 56 1.00 -5.22 -6.16
CA VAL A 56 0.28 -6.38 -5.60
C VAL A 56 1.02 -6.92 -4.38
N ALA A 57 2.34 -7.15 -4.48
CA ALA A 57 3.14 -7.62 -3.36
C ALA A 57 3.06 -6.67 -2.14
N ARG A 58 3.08 -5.36 -2.37
CA ARG A 58 2.94 -4.35 -1.32
C ARG A 58 1.57 -4.37 -0.68
N TYR A 59 0.50 -4.31 -1.47
CA TYR A 59 -0.89 -4.37 -0.99
C TYR A 59 -1.11 -5.60 -0.12
N ILE A 60 -0.64 -6.74 -0.61
CA ILE A 60 -0.73 -8.02 0.05
C ILE A 60 0.07 -8.02 1.37
N SER A 61 1.29 -7.45 1.38
CA SER A 61 2.14 -7.39 2.59
C SER A 61 1.53 -6.57 3.73
N GLY A 62 0.71 -5.58 3.40
CA GLY A 62 0.00 -4.72 4.36
C GLY A 62 -1.30 -5.34 4.91
N LEU A 63 -1.80 -6.43 4.32
CA LEU A 63 -3.03 -7.09 4.79
C LEU A 63 -2.82 -7.79 6.15
N LYS A 64 -3.79 -7.62 7.04
CA LYS A 64 -3.81 -8.26 8.35
C LYS A 64 -3.93 -9.77 8.18
N GLY A 65 -2.99 -10.50 8.78
CA GLY A 65 -2.99 -11.96 8.73
C GLY A 65 -2.40 -12.55 7.44
N TRP A 66 -1.97 -11.73 6.47
CA TRP A 66 -1.34 -12.21 5.25
C TRP A 66 -0.09 -13.07 5.50
N ARG A 67 0.75 -12.68 6.48
CA ARG A 67 1.95 -13.45 6.85
C ARG A 67 1.63 -14.89 7.25
N ARG A 68 0.42 -15.14 7.75
CA ARG A 68 -0.05 -16.49 8.13
C ARG A 68 -0.29 -17.39 6.90
N TRP A 69 -0.55 -16.80 5.73
CA TRP A 69 -0.82 -17.52 4.49
C TRP A 69 0.44 -17.82 3.67
N VAL A 70 1.44 -16.94 3.68
CA VAL A 70 2.67 -17.11 2.88
C VAL A 70 3.75 -17.92 3.59
N CYS A 71 3.85 -17.82 4.92
CA CYS A 71 4.83 -18.57 5.70
C CYS A 71 4.34 -19.98 6.09
N LYS A 72 3.60 -20.68 5.22
CA LYS A 72 3.59 -22.14 5.26
C LYS A 72 4.68 -22.63 4.29
N PRO A 73 5.88 -23.01 4.78
CA PRO A 73 6.85 -23.67 3.92
C PRO A 73 6.21 -25.01 3.54
N PHE A 74 5.92 -25.22 2.26
CA PHE A 74 5.56 -26.52 1.68
C PHE A 74 4.79 -27.49 2.61
N GLY A 75 3.47 -27.36 2.68
CA GLY A 75 2.57 -28.36 3.27
C GLY A 75 1.45 -28.67 2.28
N PRO A 76 1.07 -29.95 2.09
CA PRO A 76 0.22 -30.34 0.97
C PRO A 76 -1.21 -29.87 1.20
N LEU A 77 -1.86 -29.52 0.08
CA LEU A 77 -3.30 -29.37 -0.08
C LEU A 77 -3.90 -28.06 0.46
N LEU A 78 -4.09 -27.13 -0.48
CA LEU A 78 -5.37 -26.50 -0.76
C LEU A 78 -6.54 -27.28 -0.13
N LYS A 79 -6.94 -26.90 1.09
CA LYS A 79 -8.31 -27.09 1.56
C LYS A 79 -8.95 -25.72 1.63
N ARG A 80 -9.72 -25.42 0.57
CA ARG A 80 -10.73 -24.34 0.59
C ARG A 80 -11.70 -24.65 1.75
N PRO A 81 -12.06 -23.67 2.59
CA PRO A 81 -13.18 -23.86 3.50
C PRO A 81 -14.47 -23.91 2.66
N THR A 82 -15.25 -24.96 2.88
CA THR A 82 -16.67 -25.08 2.50
C THR A 82 -17.51 -24.05 3.22
#